data_AF-A0A352WXJ8-F1
#
_entry.id   AF-A0A352WXJ8-F1
#
_cell.length_a   1.000
_cell.length_b   1.000
_cell.length_c   1.000
_cell.angle_alpha   90.00
_cell.angle_beta   90.00
_cell.angle_gamma   90.00
#
_symmetry.space_group_name_H-M   'P 1'
#
loop_
_entity.id
_entity.type
_entity.pdbx_description
1 polymer ?
#
loop_
_entity_poly.entity_id
_entity_poly.type
_entity_poly.pdbx_seq_one_letter_code
_entity_poly.pdbx_strand_id
1 'polypeptide(L)'
;MVKKTCKKNDPPNPRLGCVGGQAVMEGIMMRGKKQYTTAVRLSNGTIVRDTHSNKSIKEKHKWLGKPVLRGVVNFIEMLKLSFSTLTYSAEALGLETEDESKFEKWLKKVFGESLIMVAAIIGMILGVILALGLFMYMPALVSGWITDWIDFGKAEQVFRSVFEGVLKIAIFILYT
;
A
#
# COMPACT_ATOMS: atom_id res chain seq x y z
N MET A 1 11.31 22.78 16.56
CA MET A 1 12.20 22.26 15.50
C MET A 1 11.74 22.83 14.15
N VAL A 2 12.48 23.79 13.59
CA VAL A 2 12.03 24.61 12.46
C VAL A 2 12.17 23.83 11.14
N LYS A 3 11.05 23.40 10.54
CA LYS A 3 11.03 22.88 9.16
C LYS A 3 11.42 24.01 8.20
N LYS A 4 12.68 24.02 7.72
CA LYS A 4 13.10 24.88 6.61
C LYS A 4 12.40 24.39 5.34
N THR A 5 11.26 24.99 5.03
CA THR A 5 10.54 24.74 3.78
C THR A 5 11.31 25.40 2.65
N CYS A 6 11.69 24.59 1.67
CA CYS A 6 12.49 24.98 0.53
C CYS A 6 11.60 25.80 -0.44
N LYS A 7 11.53 27.13 -0.24
CA LYS A 7 10.70 28.07 -1.01
C LYS A 7 11.20 28.18 -2.46
N LYS A 8 10.28 28.57 -3.36
CA LYS A 8 10.48 28.53 -4.82
C LYS A 8 11.50 29.57 -5.35
N ASN A 9 11.83 30.59 -4.55
CA ASN A 9 12.60 31.76 -4.98
C ASN A 9 13.95 31.95 -4.25
N ASP A 10 14.41 30.98 -3.45
CA ASP A 10 15.73 31.07 -2.81
C ASP A 10 16.83 30.63 -3.80
N PRO A 11 18.02 31.27 -3.80
CA PRO A 11 19.16 30.82 -4.61
C PRO A 11 19.47 29.35 -4.29
N PRO A 12 19.93 28.54 -5.27
CA PRO A 12 20.15 27.11 -5.09
C PRO A 12 21.28 26.89 -4.09
N ASN A 13 20.94 26.85 -2.80
CA ASN A 13 21.86 26.46 -1.75
C ASN A 13 21.89 24.92 -1.74
N PRO A 14 23.01 24.29 -2.16
CA PRO A 14 23.10 22.83 -2.27
C PRO A 14 22.91 22.10 -0.93
N ARG A 15 22.99 22.82 0.20
CA ARG A 15 22.77 22.27 1.55
C ARG A 15 21.30 22.26 2.02
N LEU A 16 20.36 22.79 1.22
CA LEU A 16 18.93 22.93 1.61
C LEU A 16 17.97 22.05 0.78
N GLY A 17 18.49 21.10 0.01
CA GLY A 17 17.64 20.14 -0.69
C GLY A 17 16.87 19.27 0.29
N CYS A 18 15.53 19.31 0.27
CA CYS A 18 14.74 18.26 0.90
C CYS A 18 14.96 16.98 0.10
N VAL A 19 15.85 16.13 0.59
CA VAL A 19 16.09 14.78 0.09
C VAL A 19 15.45 13.77 1.03
N GLY A 20 14.82 12.76 0.46
CA GLY A 20 14.34 11.57 1.19
C GLY A 20 14.92 10.32 0.56
N GLY A 21 14.73 9.17 1.20
CA GLY A 21 15.17 7.91 0.62
C GLY A 21 14.44 6.72 1.22
N GLN A 22 14.60 5.57 0.55
CA GLN A 22 14.08 4.28 0.97
C GLN A 22 15.18 3.22 0.76
N ALA A 23 15.27 2.24 1.65
CA ALA A 23 16.09 1.06 1.42
C ALA A 23 15.39 0.12 0.43
N VAL A 24 16.15 -0.43 -0.52
CA VAL A 24 15.69 -1.44 -1.48
C VAL A 24 16.59 -2.67 -1.39
N MET A 25 16.24 -3.76 -2.07
CA MET A 25 17.04 -5.00 -1.98
C MET A 25 18.46 -4.74 -2.49
N GLU A 26 19.45 -5.03 -1.63
CA GLU A 26 20.89 -4.81 -1.89
C GLU A 26 21.21 -3.39 -2.42
N GLY A 27 20.45 -2.39 -1.95
CA GLY A 27 20.51 -1.07 -2.53
C GLY A 27 19.81 0.04 -1.76
N ILE A 28 19.82 1.22 -2.37
CA ILE A 28 19.34 2.47 -1.81
C ILE A 28 18.63 3.26 -2.90
N MET A 29 17.47 3.81 -2.55
CA MET A 29 16.74 4.77 -3.36
C MET A 29 16.78 6.15 -2.69
N MET A 30 17.14 7.18 -3.46
CA MET A 30 17.20 8.57 -3.02
C MET A 30 16.30 9.45 -3.90
N ARG A 31 15.52 10.32 -3.26
CA ARG A 31 14.55 11.21 -3.90
C ARG A 31 14.86 12.67 -3.63
N GLY A 32 15.08 13.42 -4.70
CA GLY A 32 15.09 14.88 -4.68
C GLY A 32 13.79 15.50 -5.20
N LYS A 33 13.76 16.84 -5.24
CA LYS A 33 12.60 17.59 -5.75
C LYS A 33 12.22 17.26 -7.19
N LYS A 34 13.21 17.09 -8.08
CA LYS A 34 13.00 16.93 -9.54
C LYS A 34 13.18 15.50 -10.04
N GLN A 35 13.93 14.68 -9.31
CA GLN A 35 14.36 13.37 -9.77
C GLN A 35 14.56 12.44 -8.57
N TYR A 36 14.46 11.15 -8.83
CA TYR A 36 14.84 10.10 -7.89
C TYR A 36 15.75 9.09 -8.58
N THR A 37 16.65 8.50 -7.81
CA THR A 37 17.62 7.52 -8.29
C THR A 37 17.64 6.32 -7.37
N THR A 38 17.57 5.13 -7.94
CA THR A 38 17.72 3.86 -7.25
C THR A 38 19.06 3.26 -7.64
N ALA A 39 19.86 2.83 -6.66
CA ALA A 39 21.14 2.18 -6.86
C ALA A 39 21.12 0.80 -6.21
N VAL A 40 21.44 -0.25 -6.96
CA VAL A 40 21.40 -1.65 -6.52
C VAL A 40 22.72 -2.31 -6.84
N ARG A 41 23.25 -3.09 -5.90
CA ARG A 41 24.46 -3.89 -6.08
C ARG A 41 24.07 -5.27 -6.61
N LEU A 42 24.57 -5.63 -7.79
CA LEU A 42 24.37 -6.96 -8.37
C LEU A 42 25.23 -8.02 -7.67
N SER A 43 24.89 -9.28 -7.91
CA SER A 43 25.65 -10.46 -7.50
C SER A 43 27.11 -10.43 -7.99
N ASN A 44 27.36 -9.85 -9.16
CA ASN A 44 28.71 -9.66 -9.71
C ASN A 44 29.49 -8.49 -9.07
N GLY A 45 28.92 -7.81 -8.07
CA GLY A 45 29.53 -6.68 -7.37
C GLY A 45 29.44 -5.33 -8.08
N THR A 46 28.87 -5.29 -9.29
CA THR A 46 28.64 -4.04 -10.04
C THR A 46 27.43 -3.30 -9.46
N ILE A 47 27.44 -1.96 -9.50
CA ILE A 47 26.32 -1.14 -9.06
C ILE A 47 25.58 -0.59 -10.27
N VAL A 48 24.33 -1.01 -10.47
CA VAL A 48 23.42 -0.40 -11.45
C VAL A 48 22.65 0.75 -10.81
N ARG A 49 22.33 1.75 -11.63
CA ARG A 49 21.58 2.92 -11.22
C ARG A 49 20.49 3.21 -12.22
N ASP A 50 19.33 3.53 -11.70
CA ASP A 50 18.18 3.94 -12.49
C ASP A 50 17.66 5.29 -11.99
N THR A 51 17.51 6.26 -12.89
CA THR A 51 17.17 7.65 -12.56
C THR A 51 15.94 8.09 -13.30
N HIS A 52 14.94 8.51 -12.54
CA HIS A 52 13.64 8.92 -13.05
C HIS A 52 13.30 10.34 -12.65
N SER A 53 12.51 11.00 -13.49
CA SER A 53 11.96 12.32 -13.17
C SER A 53 10.80 12.20 -12.16
N ASN A 54 10.88 12.96 -11.08
CA ASN A 54 9.85 13.05 -10.05
C ASN A 54 8.79 14.09 -10.49
N LYS A 55 7.88 13.70 -11.39
CA LYS A 55 6.73 14.53 -11.78
C LYS A 55 5.54 14.19 -10.88
N SER A 56 5.13 15.13 -10.02
CA SER A 56 3.93 14.93 -9.19
C SER A 56 2.66 15.19 -10.00
N ILE A 57 1.65 14.34 -9.82
CA ILE A 57 0.32 14.47 -10.42
C ILE A 57 -0.35 15.79 -9.98
N LYS A 58 0.07 16.32 -8.83
CA LYS A 58 -0.37 17.62 -8.29
C LYS A 58 0.04 18.81 -9.15
N GLU A 59 1.14 18.69 -9.90
CA GLU A 59 1.59 19.75 -10.81
C GLU A 59 0.68 19.85 -12.04
N LYS A 60 0.04 18.74 -12.42
CA LYS A 60 -0.89 18.67 -13.56
C LYS A 60 -2.29 19.18 -13.20
N HIS A 61 -2.75 18.98 -11.96
CA HIS A 61 -4.11 19.33 -11.53
C HIS A 61 -4.12 20.02 -10.16
N LYS A 62 -4.25 21.35 -10.16
CA LYS A 62 -4.22 22.20 -8.93
C LYS A 62 -5.26 21.83 -7.87
N TRP A 63 -6.40 21.26 -8.27
CA TRP A 63 -7.49 20.88 -7.36
C TRP A 63 -7.16 19.66 -6.48
N LEU A 64 -6.21 18.81 -6.90
CA LEU A 64 -5.67 17.67 -6.12
C LEU A 64 -4.77 18.12 -4.95
N GLY A 65 -4.56 19.43 -4.80
CA GLY A 65 -3.78 20.05 -3.73
C GLY A 65 -4.55 20.37 -2.44
N LYS A 66 -5.88 20.18 -2.39
CA LYS A 66 -6.71 20.41 -1.18
C LYS A 66 -6.25 19.53 -0.01
N PRO A 67 -6.30 19.96 1.26
CA PRO A 67 -5.59 19.31 2.39
C PRO A 67 -5.86 17.80 2.56
N VAL A 68 -7.11 17.35 2.36
CA VAL A 68 -7.46 15.92 2.44
C VAL A 68 -6.98 15.15 1.20
N LEU A 69 -7.34 15.62 0.00
CA LEU A 69 -6.92 15.04 -1.29
C LEU A 69 -5.39 15.03 -1.45
N ARG A 70 -4.70 16.03 -0.90
CA ARG A 70 -3.25 16.16 -0.91
C ARG A 70 -2.59 14.99 -0.19
N GLY A 71 -3.17 14.52 0.92
CA GLY A 71 -2.69 13.35 1.65
C GLY A 71 -2.81 12.08 0.81
N VAL A 72 -4.02 11.80 0.31
CA VAL A 72 -4.31 10.61 -0.52
C VAL A 72 -3.44 10.56 -1.77
N VAL A 73 -3.33 11.67 -2.50
CA VAL A 73 -2.50 11.73 -3.72
C VAL A 73 -1.02 11.51 -3.40
N ASN A 74 -0.51 12.09 -2.31
CA ASN A 74 0.87 11.83 -1.88
C ASN A 74 1.06 10.35 -1.55
N PHE A 75 0.10 9.75 -0.84
CA PHE A 75 0.18 8.35 -0.44
C PHE A 75 0.22 7.42 -1.66
N ILE A 76 -0.66 7.64 -2.63
CA ILE A 76 -0.67 6.87 -3.89
C ILE A 76 0.63 7.07 -4.66
N GLU A 77 1.14 8.31 -4.76
CA GLU A 77 2.43 8.59 -5.39
C GLU A 77 3.60 7.88 -4.68
N MET A 78 3.60 7.85 -3.34
CA MET A 78 4.62 7.13 -2.57
C MET A 78 4.51 5.63 -2.79
N LEU A 79 3.30 5.06 -2.74
CA LEU A 79 3.08 3.63 -2.97
C LEU A 79 3.58 3.20 -4.34
N LYS A 80 3.18 3.91 -5.41
CA LYS A 80 3.64 3.62 -6.77
C LYS A 80 5.17 3.65 -6.87
N LEU A 81 5.78 4.66 -6.28
CA LEU A 81 7.23 4.78 -6.22
C LEU A 81 7.87 3.61 -5.46
N SER A 82 7.38 3.28 -4.26
CA SER A 82 7.90 2.18 -3.46
C SER A 82 7.82 0.84 -4.21
N PHE A 83 6.66 0.51 -4.78
CA PHE A 83 6.51 -0.71 -5.58
C PHE A 83 7.46 -0.73 -6.78
N SER A 84 7.51 0.34 -7.57
CA SER A 84 8.42 0.44 -8.72
C SER A 84 9.89 0.26 -8.31
N THR A 85 10.32 0.85 -7.20
CA THR A 85 11.71 0.72 -6.72
C THR A 85 12.03 -0.67 -6.21
N LEU A 86 11.07 -1.37 -5.60
CA LEU A 86 11.23 -2.75 -5.14
C LEU A 86 11.32 -3.70 -6.33
N THR A 87 10.40 -3.58 -7.29
CA THR A 87 10.40 -4.36 -8.53
C THR A 87 11.72 -4.19 -9.28
N TYR A 88 12.17 -2.94 -9.48
CA TYR A 88 13.48 -2.67 -10.10
C TYR A 88 14.64 -3.34 -9.34
N SER A 89 14.64 -3.29 -8.01
CA SER A 89 15.71 -3.94 -7.23
C SER A 89 15.70 -5.46 -7.32
N ALA A 90 14.52 -6.08 -7.47
CA ALA A 90 14.43 -7.52 -7.68
C ALA A 90 14.91 -7.91 -9.08
N GLU A 91 14.43 -7.21 -10.11
CA GLU A 91 14.84 -7.40 -11.51
C GLU A 91 16.36 -7.24 -11.67
N ALA A 92 16.94 -6.21 -11.04
CA ALA A 92 18.38 -5.97 -11.05
C ALA A 92 19.19 -7.09 -10.37
N LEU A 93 18.60 -7.79 -9.40
CA LEU A 93 19.24 -8.93 -8.73
C LEU A 93 19.07 -10.24 -9.51
N GLY A 94 18.29 -10.25 -10.58
CA GLY A 94 17.93 -11.48 -11.30
C GLY A 94 17.12 -12.44 -10.44
N LEU A 95 16.55 -11.95 -9.34
CA LEU A 95 15.42 -12.63 -8.71
C LEU A 95 14.32 -12.53 -9.76
N GLU A 96 13.95 -13.65 -10.38
CA GLU A 96 12.71 -13.70 -11.17
C GLU A 96 11.59 -13.25 -10.23
N THR A 97 11.27 -11.95 -10.23
CA THR A 97 9.95 -11.47 -9.85
C THR A 97 9.03 -12.23 -10.76
N GLU A 98 8.31 -13.22 -10.21
CA GLU A 98 7.35 -14.07 -10.92
C GLU A 98 6.70 -13.27 -12.04
N ASP A 99 7.19 -13.57 -13.23
CA ASP A 99 7.26 -12.63 -14.33
C ASP A 99 5.93 -12.66 -15.06
N GLU A 100 4.90 -12.11 -14.44
CA GLU A 100 3.50 -12.44 -14.69
C GLU A 100 3.27 -13.96 -14.60
N SER A 101 2.49 -14.41 -13.62
CA SER A 101 2.08 -15.82 -13.59
C SER A 101 1.63 -16.23 -15.00
N LYS A 102 1.97 -17.43 -15.49
CA LYS A 102 1.52 -17.89 -16.83
C LYS A 102 0.00 -17.69 -17.02
N PHE A 103 -0.71 -17.71 -15.89
CA PHE A 103 -2.10 -17.33 -15.74
C PHE A 103 -2.41 -15.87 -16.09
N GLU A 104 -1.64 -14.88 -15.60
CA GLU A 104 -1.78 -13.46 -15.95
C GLU A 104 -1.48 -13.17 -17.43
N LYS A 105 -0.44 -13.78 -18.01
CA LYS A 105 -0.16 -13.68 -19.46
C LYS A 105 -1.28 -14.28 -20.30
N TRP A 106 -1.82 -15.43 -19.89
CA TRP A 106 -2.96 -16.06 -20.53
C TRP A 106 -4.24 -15.23 -20.37
N LEU A 107 -4.51 -14.72 -19.17
CA LEU A 107 -5.61 -13.80 -18.89
C LEU A 107 -5.52 -12.56 -19.77
N LYS A 108 -4.33 -11.93 -19.88
CA LYS A 108 -4.11 -10.73 -20.72
C LYS A 108 -4.41 -11.01 -22.18
N LYS A 109 -4.06 -12.20 -22.66
CA LYS A 109 -4.34 -12.63 -24.03
C LYS A 109 -5.83 -12.91 -24.29
N VAL A 110 -6.55 -13.47 -23.32
CA VAL A 110 -7.96 -13.91 -23.49
C VAL A 110 -8.96 -12.80 -23.16
N PHE A 111 -8.71 -12.03 -22.09
CA PHE A 111 -9.63 -11.01 -21.58
C PHE A 111 -9.21 -9.58 -21.92
N GLY A 112 -7.97 -9.37 -22.39
CA GLY A 112 -7.44 -8.03 -22.68
C GLY A 112 -7.06 -7.26 -21.41
N GLU A 113 -6.12 -6.31 -21.54
CA GLU A 113 -5.58 -5.54 -20.40
C GLU A 113 -6.66 -4.76 -19.63
N SER A 114 -7.70 -4.28 -20.32
CA SER A 114 -8.76 -3.48 -19.71
C SER A 114 -9.67 -4.29 -18.78
N LEU A 115 -10.04 -5.53 -19.15
CA LEU A 115 -10.92 -6.36 -18.31
C LEU A 115 -10.20 -6.88 -17.07
N ILE A 116 -8.90 -7.17 -17.16
CA ILE A 116 -8.12 -7.63 -16.01
C ILE A 116 -7.98 -6.53 -14.98
N MET A 117 -7.71 -5.30 -15.41
CA MET A 117 -7.65 -4.17 -14.50
C MET A 117 -8.99 -3.98 -13.77
N VAL A 118 -10.11 -4.10 -14.49
CA VAL A 118 -11.46 -3.99 -13.89
C VAL A 118 -11.72 -5.16 -12.93
N ALA A 119 -11.41 -6.39 -13.33
CA ALA A 119 -11.59 -7.57 -12.49
C ALA A 119 -10.72 -7.53 -11.23
N ALA A 120 -9.50 -7.03 -11.31
CA ALA A 120 -8.61 -6.84 -10.17
C ALA A 120 -9.17 -5.81 -9.18
N ILE A 121 -9.69 -4.68 -9.69
CA ILE A 121 -10.33 -3.65 -8.85
C ILE A 121 -11.57 -4.23 -8.17
N ILE A 122 -12.43 -4.95 -8.91
CA ILE A 122 -13.62 -5.61 -8.37
C ILE A 122 -13.24 -6.65 -7.32
N GLY A 123 -12.23 -7.48 -7.60
CA GLY A 123 -11.70 -8.49 -6.69
C GLY A 123 -11.16 -7.87 -5.40
N MET A 124 -10.45 -6.75 -5.50
CA MET A 124 -9.98 -6.00 -4.33
C MET A 124 -11.16 -5.49 -3.48
N ILE A 125 -12.17 -4.89 -4.11
CA ILE A 125 -13.37 -4.39 -3.41
C ILE A 125 -14.12 -5.55 -2.73
N LEU A 126 -14.34 -6.65 -3.46
CA LEU A 126 -14.96 -7.87 -2.92
C LEU A 126 -14.16 -8.44 -1.76
N GLY A 127 -12.83 -8.49 -1.87
CA GLY A 127 -11.95 -8.95 -0.79
C GLY A 127 -12.08 -8.10 0.47
N VAL A 128 -12.14 -6.77 0.33
CA VAL A 128 -12.37 -5.87 1.46
C VAL A 128 -13.76 -6.09 2.06
N ILE A 129 -14.80 -6.19 1.24
CA ILE A 129 -16.17 -6.45 1.72
C ILE A 129 -16.24 -7.78 2.45
N LEU A 130 -15.64 -8.83 1.90
CA LEU A 130 -15.58 -10.16 2.51
C LEU A 130 -14.81 -10.14 3.83
N ALA A 131 -13.68 -9.42 3.90
CA ALA A 131 -12.92 -9.26 5.13
C ALA A 131 -13.74 -8.53 6.20
N LEU A 132 -14.44 -7.45 5.85
CA LEU A 132 -15.36 -6.78 6.78
C LEU A 132 -16.52 -7.71 7.18
N GLY A 133 -17.08 -8.47 6.25
CA GLY A 133 -18.10 -9.46 6.53
C GLY A 133 -17.65 -10.51 7.53
N LEU A 134 -16.49 -11.12 7.29
CA LEU A 134 -15.96 -12.22 8.10
C LEU A 134 -15.39 -11.76 9.44
N PHE A 135 -14.70 -10.63 9.50
CA PHE A 135 -14.00 -10.20 10.72
C PHE A 135 -14.79 -9.17 11.54
N MET A 136 -15.67 -8.38 10.92
CA MET A 136 -16.45 -7.37 11.63
C MET A 136 -17.88 -7.84 11.88
N TYR A 137 -18.58 -8.35 10.85
CA TYR A 137 -19.99 -8.71 10.97
C TYR A 137 -20.21 -10.11 11.52
N MET A 138 -19.42 -11.11 11.11
CA MET A 138 -19.62 -12.50 11.55
C MET A 138 -19.51 -12.68 13.07
N PRO A 139 -18.52 -12.12 13.79
CA PRO A 139 -18.48 -12.22 15.25
C PRO A 139 -19.68 -11.54 15.93
N ALA A 140 -20.17 -10.44 15.37
CA ALA A 140 -21.32 -9.71 15.88
C ALA A 140 -22.65 -10.46 15.67
N LEU A 141 -22.79 -11.16 14.54
CA LEU A 141 -23.95 -12.02 14.26
C LEU A 141 -23.94 -13.28 15.13
N VAL A 142 -22.81 -13.97 15.22
CA VAL A 142 -22.68 -15.19 16.02
C VAL A 142 -22.88 -14.90 17.51
N SER A 143 -22.32 -13.80 18.02
CA SER A 143 -22.55 -13.39 19.41
C SER A 143 -24.01 -13.02 19.68
N GLY A 144 -24.70 -12.36 18.74
CA GLY A 144 -26.13 -12.08 18.85
C GLY A 144 -26.99 -13.34 18.89
N TRP A 145 -26.77 -14.28 17.96
CA TRP A 145 -27.53 -15.54 17.92
C TRP A 145 -27.37 -16.37 19.20
N ILE A 146 -26.18 -16.37 19.80
CA ILE A 146 -25.92 -17.13 21.03
C ILE A 146 -26.58 -16.49 22.25
N THR A 147 -26.61 -15.16 22.33
CA THR A 147 -27.30 -14.47 23.44
C THR A 147 -28.82 -14.53 23.32
N ASP A 148 -29.37 -14.58 22.10
CA ASP A 148 -30.82 -14.76 21.88
C ASP A 148 -31.33 -16.14 22.34
N TRP A 149 -30.44 -17.15 22.37
CA TRP A 149 -30.77 -18.50 22.85
C TRP A 149 -30.54 -18.70 24.36
N ILE A 150 -29.82 -17.78 25.01
CA ILE A 150 -29.45 -17.89 26.43
C ILE A 150 -29.79 -16.59 27.15
N ASP A 151 -30.89 -16.61 27.90
CA ASP A 151 -31.43 -15.43 28.56
C ASP A 151 -30.61 -15.06 29.81
N PHE A 152 -29.63 -14.17 29.65
CA PHE A 152 -28.73 -13.69 30.71
C PHE A 152 -29.24 -12.41 31.42
N GLY A 153 -30.55 -12.15 31.46
CA GLY A 153 -31.15 -11.08 32.27
C GLY A 153 -30.42 -9.72 32.20
N LYS A 154 -30.24 -9.02 33.33
CA LYS A 154 -29.61 -7.67 33.37
C LYS A 154 -28.12 -7.64 33.00
N ALA A 155 -27.46 -8.79 32.88
CA ALA A 155 -26.03 -8.90 32.53
C ALA A 155 -25.79 -9.23 31.05
N GLU A 156 -26.86 -9.41 30.26
CA GLU A 156 -26.84 -9.80 28.86
C GLU A 156 -25.97 -8.86 28.01
N GLN A 157 -26.07 -7.55 28.22
CA GLN A 157 -25.32 -6.57 27.44
C GLN A 157 -23.80 -6.64 27.69
N VAL A 158 -23.39 -6.93 28.93
CA VAL A 158 -21.97 -7.10 29.29
C VAL A 158 -21.44 -8.43 28.74
N PHE A 159 -22.21 -9.50 28.89
CA PHE A 159 -21.84 -10.82 28.40
C PHE A 159 -21.69 -10.83 26.87
N ARG A 160 -22.61 -10.17 26.15
CA ARG A 160 -22.57 -10.02 24.69
C ARG A 160 -21.31 -9.31 24.21
N SER A 161 -20.94 -8.19 24.83
CA SER A 161 -19.73 -7.44 24.44
C SER A 161 -18.43 -8.20 24.74
N VAL A 162 -18.36 -8.91 25.88
CA VAL A 162 -17.19 -9.74 26.21
C VAL A 162 -17.08 -10.92 25.27
N PHE A 163 -18.18 -11.62 25.02
CA PHE A 163 -18.21 -12.79 24.14
C PHE A 163 -17.89 -12.41 22.69
N GLU A 164 -18.44 -11.30 22.16
CA GLU A 164 -18.08 -10.77 20.85
C GLU A 164 -16.58 -10.47 20.75
N GLY A 165 -15.98 -9.89 21.81
CA GLY A 165 -14.55 -9.64 21.89
C GLY A 165 -13.73 -10.93 21.86
N VAL A 166 -14.11 -11.94 22.65
CA VAL A 166 -13.45 -13.26 22.68
C VAL A 166 -13.57 -13.96 21.32
N LEU A 167 -14.74 -13.90 20.67
CA LEU A 167 -14.96 -14.49 19.35
C LEU A 167 -14.08 -13.83 18.29
N LYS A 168 -13.96 -12.49 18.30
CA LYS A 168 -13.06 -11.75 17.41
C LYS A 168 -11.61 -12.21 17.58
N ILE A 169 -11.15 -12.36 18.82
CA ILE A 169 -9.78 -12.82 19.12
C ILE A 169 -9.59 -14.27 18.68
N ALA A 170 -10.55 -15.15 18.96
CA ALA A 170 -10.49 -16.56 18.59
C ALA A 170 -10.42 -16.75 17.07
N ILE A 171 -11.27 -16.06 16.30
CA ILE A 171 -11.25 -16.09 14.84
C ILE A 171 -9.91 -15.56 14.31
N PHE A 172 -9.38 -14.48 14.89
CA PHE A 172 -8.10 -13.92 14.48
C PHE A 172 -6.95 -14.91 14.69
N ILE A 173 -6.89 -15.57 15.85
CA ILE A 173 -5.85 -16.58 16.14
C ILE A 173 -5.98 -17.80 15.25
N LEU A 174 -7.21 -18.27 14.99
CA LEU A 174 -7.43 -19.49 14.22
C LEU A 174 -7.15 -19.30 12.72
N TYR A 175 -7.32 -18.08 12.23
CA TYR A 175 -7.02 -17.71 10.84
C TYR A 175 -5.54 -17.39 10.58
N THR A 176 -4.82 -16.87 11.59
CA THR A 176 -3.42 -16.45 11.47
C THR A 176 -2.46 -17.63 11.59
#